data_AF-A0A4Z1EP27-F1
#
_entry.id   AF-A0A4Z1EP27-F1
#
_cell.length_a   1.000
_cell.length_b   1.000
_cell.length_c   1.000
_cell.angle_alpha   90.00
_cell.angle_beta   90.00
_cell.angle_gamma   90.00
#
_symmetry.space_group_name_H-M   'P 1'
#
loop_
_entity.id
_entity.type
_entity.pdbx_description
1 polymer ?
#
loop_
_entity_poly.entity_id
_entity_poly.type
_entity_poly.pdbx_seq_one_letter_code
_entity_poly.pdbx_strand_id
1 'polypeptide(L)'
;MSALIEKLTTEGGGESAGFLNDIVAQLWPNIEVAGSKMVKDIVEPMFKTMLPGPLATLHFTKIELGATPIMFSNVKVTKTAHNGIKLDLNVNWNGQCDIELDGNMIPKVGVKEVILNGRLSILLCPLTNIIPLIGATQISFINPPELKLNFTGAANIADLSLIDSAVRKVLMGIINSVVVLPNRILVKLDANNDYFKTYHQPLGIVRITAEKAWGFTEESQSKTKKLFSKLTRASPDCYAEIEVGAEAVWRTTTKNNTTTPAWGETHDFVVSDFNQRIKVVVSDHDLNSDDEVGVAFTTVKEILVAGGKQELGMLHKGFESESKIALSCEFFQFTAEDSSSFSASSHSGTGLMCGILNVLVAGAFGIKGQRETLKPSVVVTWGSKHHFQTAVQTDAPGTDINNPTFDQHFRIPVTAADITAGNLRIVCMNEDTEIGAVELPFEDLQKAPDMTLQDNFDIGDGVRVRASISLRGVKPASM
;
A
#
# COMPACT_ATOMS: atom_id res chain seq x y z
N MET A 1 -29.27 -14.62 0.20
CA MET A 1 -27.85 -14.27 0.43
C MET A 1 -27.33 -13.80 -0.92
N SER A 2 -26.74 -12.60 -1.01
CA SER A 2 -26.25 -12.11 -2.31
C SER A 2 -25.08 -12.94 -2.82
N ALA A 3 -24.82 -12.85 -4.13
CA ALA A 3 -23.70 -13.52 -4.78
C ALA A 3 -22.34 -13.10 -4.18
N LEU A 4 -22.22 -11.86 -3.66
CA LEU A 4 -21.01 -11.41 -2.99
C LEU A 4 -20.84 -12.09 -1.63
N ILE A 5 -21.87 -12.14 -0.79
CA ILE A 5 -21.79 -12.78 0.52
C ILE A 5 -21.47 -14.27 0.36
N GLU A 6 -22.14 -14.97 -0.56
CA GLU A 6 -21.86 -16.39 -0.85
C GLU A 6 -20.40 -16.63 -1.25
N LYS A 7 -19.83 -15.76 -2.10
CA LYS A 7 -18.42 -15.81 -2.48
C LYS A 7 -17.48 -15.58 -1.29
N LEU A 8 -17.85 -14.69 -0.36
CA LEU A 8 -17.03 -14.42 0.83
C LEU A 8 -17.07 -15.58 1.84
N THR A 9 -18.19 -16.29 1.96
CA THR A 9 -18.38 -17.34 2.97
C THR A 9 -17.84 -18.73 2.57
N THR A 10 -17.40 -18.93 1.32
CA THR A 10 -17.06 -20.25 0.75
C THR A 10 -15.58 -20.64 0.84
N GLU A 11 -14.79 -19.97 1.69
CA GLU A 11 -13.35 -20.24 1.77
C GLU A 11 -12.99 -21.42 2.70
N GLY A 12 -12.43 -22.50 2.13
CA GLY A 12 -11.87 -23.64 2.88
C GLY A 12 -10.48 -23.36 3.48
N GLY A 13 -9.99 -24.29 4.30
CA GLY A 13 -8.64 -24.24 4.90
C GLY A 13 -7.52 -24.42 3.87
N GLY A 14 -6.32 -23.88 4.14
CA GLY A 14 -5.16 -24.01 3.26
C GLY A 14 -4.29 -25.23 3.55
N GLU A 15 -3.41 -25.52 2.60
CA GLU A 15 -2.54 -26.69 2.58
C GLU A 15 -1.17 -26.41 3.25
N SER A 16 -0.43 -27.46 3.58
CA SER A 16 0.95 -27.34 4.08
C SER A 16 1.92 -26.94 2.97
N ALA A 17 2.95 -26.15 3.29
CA ALA A 17 3.96 -25.69 2.32
C ALA A 17 5.30 -26.47 2.41
N GLY A 18 5.29 -27.73 2.85
CA GLY A 18 6.51 -28.49 3.17
C GLY A 18 7.58 -28.46 2.07
N PHE A 19 7.20 -28.81 0.85
CA PHE A 19 8.09 -28.76 -0.32
C PHE A 19 8.69 -27.36 -0.58
N LEU A 20 7.91 -26.29 -0.43
CA LEU A 20 8.40 -24.93 -0.62
C LEU A 20 9.40 -24.56 0.48
N ASN A 21 9.14 -24.97 1.72
CA ASN A 21 10.05 -24.76 2.84
C ASN A 21 11.39 -25.50 2.62
N ASP A 22 11.37 -26.71 2.07
CA ASP A 22 12.60 -27.46 1.74
C ASP A 22 13.46 -26.74 0.67
N ILE A 23 12.82 -26.13 -0.33
CA ILE A 23 13.51 -25.29 -1.33
C ILE A 23 14.12 -24.06 -0.66
N VAL A 24 13.35 -23.36 0.17
CA VAL A 24 13.80 -22.13 0.84
C VAL A 24 14.96 -22.42 1.77
N ALA A 25 14.92 -23.52 2.52
CA ALA A 25 16.02 -23.95 3.39
C ALA A 25 17.31 -24.18 2.59
N GLN A 26 17.24 -24.78 1.41
CA GLN A 26 18.40 -24.97 0.53
C GLN A 26 18.92 -23.66 -0.07
N LEU A 27 18.02 -22.74 -0.42
CA LEU A 27 18.37 -21.43 -0.95
C LEU A 27 18.84 -20.44 0.11
N TRP A 28 18.53 -20.70 1.39
CA TRP A 28 18.70 -19.74 2.48
C TRP A 28 20.11 -19.14 2.59
N PRO A 29 21.22 -19.88 2.45
CA PRO A 29 22.55 -19.27 2.48
C PRO A 29 22.77 -18.21 1.39
N ASN A 30 22.12 -18.35 0.23
CA ASN A 30 22.17 -17.37 -0.85
C ASN A 30 21.19 -16.20 -0.59
N ILE A 31 20.01 -16.52 -0.06
CA ILE A 31 19.00 -15.51 0.32
C ILE A 31 19.52 -14.61 1.44
N GLU A 32 20.25 -15.15 2.41
CA GLU A 32 20.90 -14.39 3.49
C GLU A 32 21.86 -13.35 2.91
N VAL A 33 22.80 -13.77 2.05
CA VAL A 33 23.78 -12.84 1.46
C VAL A 33 23.10 -11.76 0.61
N ALA A 34 22.18 -12.16 -0.27
CA ALA A 34 21.47 -11.23 -1.13
C ALA A 34 20.54 -10.30 -0.33
N GLY A 35 19.84 -10.85 0.65
CA GLY A 35 18.90 -10.15 1.52
C GLY A 35 19.61 -9.15 2.43
N SER A 36 20.72 -9.53 3.07
CA SER A 36 21.55 -8.64 3.89
C SER A 36 22.03 -7.43 3.07
N LYS A 37 22.46 -7.66 1.82
CA LYS A 37 22.82 -6.58 0.90
C LYS A 37 21.62 -5.69 0.55
N MET A 38 20.48 -6.28 0.18
CA MET A 38 19.27 -5.52 -0.15
C MET A 38 18.79 -4.67 1.03
N VAL A 39 18.81 -5.20 2.26
CA VAL A 39 18.45 -4.44 3.46
C VAL A 39 19.35 -3.22 3.60
N LYS A 40 20.67 -3.37 3.45
CA LYS A 40 21.59 -2.23 3.51
C LYS A 40 21.28 -1.19 2.44
N ASP A 41 21.22 -1.62 1.19
CA ASP A 41 21.12 -0.74 0.03
C ASP A 41 19.77 0.02 -0.02
N ILE A 42 18.70 -0.58 0.52
CA ILE A 42 17.36 0.03 0.53
C ILE A 42 17.09 0.82 1.81
N VAL A 43 17.43 0.27 2.98
CA VAL A 43 17.00 0.85 4.27
C VAL A 43 17.94 1.96 4.72
N GLU A 44 19.26 1.79 4.58
CA GLU A 44 20.24 2.76 5.08
C GLU A 44 20.05 4.18 4.51
N PRO A 45 19.84 4.37 3.19
CA PRO A 45 19.58 5.70 2.64
C PRO A 45 18.28 6.33 3.17
N MET A 46 17.32 5.51 3.59
CA MET A 46 16.02 5.98 4.08
C MET A 46 16.11 6.51 5.50
N PHE A 47 17.09 6.11 6.31
CA PHE A 47 17.33 6.73 7.63
C PHE A 47 17.55 8.24 7.51
N LYS A 48 18.41 8.66 6.57
CA LYS A 48 18.73 10.07 6.33
C LYS A 48 17.51 10.89 5.90
N THR A 49 16.60 10.27 5.15
CA THR A 49 15.43 10.93 4.55
C THR A 49 14.23 10.95 5.50
N MET A 50 14.04 9.90 6.30
CA MET A 50 12.82 9.69 7.08
C MET A 50 12.97 10.01 8.57
N LEU A 51 14.19 10.04 9.11
CA LEU A 51 14.44 10.23 10.54
C LEU A 51 14.97 11.64 10.85
N PRO A 52 14.56 12.26 11.97
CA PRO A 52 15.03 13.59 12.36
C PRO A 52 16.32 13.53 13.18
N GLY A 53 17.07 14.64 13.16
CA GLY A 53 18.17 14.89 14.09
C GLY A 53 19.27 13.82 14.03
N PRO A 54 19.88 13.43 15.18
CA PRO A 54 20.95 12.44 15.21
C PRO A 54 20.57 11.06 14.64
N LEU A 55 19.29 10.67 14.70
CA LEU A 55 18.80 9.39 14.16
C LEU A 55 18.93 9.30 12.63
N ALA A 56 19.01 10.44 11.93
CA ALA A 56 19.25 10.49 10.49
C ALA A 56 20.65 9.95 10.09
N THR A 57 21.55 9.81 11.06
CA THR A 57 22.93 9.33 10.85
C THR A 57 23.11 7.83 11.13
N LEU A 58 22.02 7.14 11.46
CA LEU A 58 22.03 5.69 11.62
C LEU A 58 22.51 5.01 10.34
N HIS A 59 23.38 4.03 10.49
CA HIS A 59 23.88 3.18 9.40
C HIS A 59 24.20 1.78 9.90
N PHE A 60 24.20 0.80 9.00
CA PHE A 60 24.52 -0.57 9.36
C PHE A 60 26.03 -0.81 9.30
N THR A 61 26.61 -1.20 10.44
CA THR A 61 28.00 -1.68 10.50
C THR A 61 28.11 -3.17 10.21
N LYS A 62 27.03 -3.92 10.49
CA LYS A 62 26.92 -5.36 10.23
C LYS A 62 25.47 -5.73 9.94
N ILE A 63 25.27 -6.63 8.97
CA ILE A 63 23.95 -7.24 8.70
C ILE A 63 24.16 -8.72 8.43
N GLU A 64 23.71 -9.55 9.37
CA GLU A 64 23.59 -11.00 9.18
C GLU A 64 22.16 -11.41 9.58
N LEU A 65 21.39 -11.94 8.62
CA LEU A 65 19.99 -12.35 8.88
C LEU A 65 19.90 -13.71 9.60
N GLY A 66 21.03 -14.39 9.79
CA GLY A 66 21.13 -15.66 10.50
C GLY A 66 20.82 -16.88 9.65
N ALA A 67 20.89 -18.06 10.27
CA ALA A 67 20.73 -19.35 9.58
C ALA A 67 19.27 -19.86 9.55
N THR A 68 18.35 -19.23 10.27
CA THR A 68 16.95 -19.68 10.35
C THR A 68 16.15 -19.16 9.15
N PRO A 69 15.65 -20.05 8.27
CA PRO A 69 14.92 -19.63 7.09
C PRO A 69 13.51 -19.11 7.39
N ILE A 70 13.00 -18.30 6.46
CA ILE A 70 11.57 -17.95 6.40
C ILE A 70 10.76 -19.23 6.15
N MET A 71 9.62 -19.37 6.83
CA MET A 71 8.73 -20.51 6.73
C MET A 71 7.36 -20.09 6.18
N PHE A 72 6.82 -20.96 5.33
CA PHE A 72 5.51 -20.81 4.72
C PHE A 72 4.50 -21.85 5.25
N SER A 73 3.24 -21.46 5.35
CA SER A 73 2.14 -22.35 5.75
C SER A 73 0.78 -21.87 5.22
N ASN A 74 -0.26 -22.71 5.35
CA ASN A 74 -1.64 -22.36 5.00
C ASN A 74 -1.79 -21.83 3.56
N VAL A 75 -1.23 -22.57 2.61
CA VAL A 75 -1.22 -22.21 1.19
C VAL A 75 -2.61 -22.39 0.61
N LYS A 76 -3.14 -21.35 -0.04
CA LYS A 76 -4.41 -21.38 -0.73
C LYS A 76 -4.20 -20.98 -2.17
N VAL A 77 -4.54 -21.88 -3.08
CA VAL A 77 -4.46 -21.63 -4.53
C VAL A 77 -5.85 -21.29 -5.05
N THR A 78 -5.97 -20.17 -5.75
CA THR A 78 -7.21 -19.73 -6.39
C THR A 78 -6.96 -19.36 -7.83
N LYS A 79 -7.90 -19.73 -8.71
CA LYS A 79 -7.93 -19.23 -10.08
C LYS A 79 -8.45 -17.80 -10.07
N THR A 80 -7.75 -16.88 -10.72
CA THR A 80 -8.21 -15.49 -10.84
C THR A 80 -9.22 -15.33 -11.98
N ALA A 81 -9.96 -14.22 -11.97
CA ALA A 81 -10.90 -13.88 -13.03
C ALA A 81 -10.22 -13.75 -14.42
N HIS A 82 -8.94 -13.41 -14.45
CA HIS A 82 -8.13 -13.26 -15.67
C HIS A 82 -7.33 -14.52 -16.02
N ASN A 83 -7.82 -15.70 -15.63
CA ASN A 83 -7.14 -16.99 -15.84
C ASN A 83 -5.72 -17.07 -15.25
N GLY A 84 -5.37 -16.24 -14.26
CA GLY A 84 -4.12 -16.33 -13.52
C GLY A 84 -4.23 -17.32 -12.35
N ILE A 85 -3.09 -17.56 -11.69
CA ILE A 85 -3.00 -18.37 -10.47
C ILE A 85 -2.61 -17.45 -9.32
N LYS A 86 -3.42 -17.40 -8.26
CA LYS A 86 -3.13 -16.67 -7.04
C LYS A 86 -2.86 -17.65 -5.90
N LEU A 87 -1.72 -17.51 -5.26
CA LEU A 87 -1.29 -18.27 -4.09
C LEU A 87 -1.24 -17.35 -2.88
N ASP A 88 -2.16 -17.54 -1.94
CA ASP A 88 -2.13 -16.83 -0.66
C ASP A 88 -1.56 -17.78 0.41
N LEU A 89 -0.57 -17.32 1.18
CA LEU A 89 0.16 -18.15 2.14
C LEU A 89 0.64 -17.32 3.34
N ASN A 90 0.74 -17.96 4.49
CA ASN A 90 1.30 -17.33 5.68
C ASN A 90 2.82 -17.36 5.59
N VAL A 91 3.45 -16.25 5.94
CA VAL A 91 4.89 -16.09 6.13
C VAL A 91 5.13 -15.99 7.62
N ASN A 92 6.05 -16.80 8.13
CA ASN A 92 6.52 -16.72 9.51
C ASN A 92 8.03 -16.80 9.49
N TRP A 93 8.67 -15.82 10.10
CA TRP A 93 10.12 -15.81 10.25
C TRP A 93 10.46 -15.40 11.67
N ASN A 94 11.25 -16.23 12.33
CA ASN A 94 11.95 -15.87 13.55
C ASN A 94 13.45 -16.05 13.28
N GLY A 95 14.07 -15.01 12.75
CA GLY A 95 15.49 -14.99 12.41
C GLY A 95 16.33 -14.62 13.61
N GLN A 96 17.23 -15.51 14.04
CA GLN A 96 18.29 -15.19 14.99
C GLN A 96 19.39 -14.43 14.23
N CYS A 97 19.36 -13.11 14.31
CA CYS A 97 20.17 -12.21 13.50
C CYS A 97 21.39 -11.70 14.28
N ASP A 98 22.37 -11.16 13.57
CA ASP A 98 23.44 -10.33 14.12
C ASP A 98 23.58 -9.07 13.27
N ILE A 99 22.71 -8.10 13.57
CA ILE A 99 22.66 -6.81 12.89
C ILE A 99 23.16 -5.75 13.86
N GLU A 100 24.06 -4.90 13.41
CA GLU A 100 24.61 -3.81 14.20
C GLU A 100 24.34 -2.46 13.52
N LEU A 101 23.85 -1.51 14.30
CA LEU A 101 23.60 -0.14 13.91
C LEU A 101 24.50 0.80 14.72
N ASP A 102 25.01 1.82 14.04
CA ASP A 102 25.79 2.89 14.64
C ASP A 102 25.32 4.26 14.12
N GLY A 103 25.60 5.34 14.84
CA GLY A 103 25.19 6.69 14.46
C GLY A 103 25.92 7.77 15.26
N ASN A 104 25.99 8.97 14.70
CA ASN A 104 26.60 10.10 15.40
C ASN A 104 25.77 10.47 16.63
N MET A 105 26.40 10.48 17.80
CA MET A 105 25.74 10.74 19.09
C MET A 105 24.67 9.72 19.48
N ILE A 106 24.64 8.56 18.82
CA ILE A 106 23.77 7.43 19.14
C ILE A 106 24.68 6.27 19.58
N PRO A 107 24.39 5.58 20.70
CA PRO A 107 25.18 4.41 21.09
C PRO A 107 25.03 3.32 20.03
N LYS A 108 26.10 2.55 19.80
CA LYS A 108 26.03 1.34 18.98
C LYS A 108 25.01 0.37 19.57
N VAL A 109 24.10 -0.12 18.74
CA VAL A 109 23.06 -1.08 19.14
C VAL A 109 23.04 -2.30 18.24
N GLY A 110 22.70 -3.45 18.81
CA GLY A 110 22.50 -4.69 18.07
C GLY A 110 21.04 -5.05 17.94
N VAL A 111 20.69 -5.82 16.92
CA VAL A 111 19.42 -6.55 16.79
C VAL A 111 19.75 -8.03 16.70
N LYS A 112 19.31 -8.80 17.71
CA LYS A 112 19.57 -10.24 17.81
C LYS A 112 18.48 -11.12 17.21
N GLU A 113 17.28 -10.57 17.04
CA GLU A 113 16.14 -11.33 16.56
C GLU A 113 15.20 -10.43 15.76
N VAL A 114 14.80 -10.94 14.60
CA VAL A 114 13.76 -10.34 13.76
C VAL A 114 12.61 -11.32 13.65
N ILE A 115 11.42 -10.88 14.03
CA ILE A 115 10.18 -11.65 13.90
C ILE A 115 9.31 -10.97 12.86
N LEU A 116 9.00 -11.68 11.78
CA LEU A 116 8.12 -11.21 10.70
C LEU A 116 6.99 -12.21 10.47
N ASN A 117 5.74 -11.76 10.62
CA ASN A 117 4.57 -12.58 10.34
C ASN A 117 3.59 -11.84 9.42
N GLY A 118 3.04 -12.52 8.41
CA GLY A 118 2.07 -11.88 7.53
C GLY A 118 1.44 -12.83 6.52
N ARG A 119 0.41 -12.35 5.82
CA ARG A 119 -0.25 -13.07 4.73
C ARG A 119 0.28 -12.57 3.40
N LEU A 120 1.13 -13.36 2.74
CA LEU A 120 1.69 -13.07 1.43
C LEU A 120 0.76 -13.58 0.33
N SER A 121 0.69 -12.81 -0.75
CA SER A 121 -0.03 -13.14 -1.98
C SER A 121 0.97 -13.14 -3.13
N ILE A 122 1.03 -14.27 -3.85
CA ILE A 122 1.82 -14.44 -5.07
C ILE A 122 0.83 -14.63 -6.22
N LEU A 123 0.94 -13.79 -7.24
CA LEU A 123 0.09 -13.81 -8.41
C LEU A 123 0.91 -14.14 -9.65
N LEU A 124 0.64 -15.30 -10.24
CA LEU A 124 1.26 -15.80 -11.47
C LEU A 124 0.32 -15.48 -12.63
N CYS A 125 0.59 -14.38 -13.33
CA CYS A 125 -0.28 -13.85 -14.37
C CYS A 125 0.45 -12.85 -15.27
N PRO A 126 0.26 -12.87 -16.60
CA PRO A 126 -0.65 -13.76 -17.35
C PRO A 126 -0.13 -15.19 -17.48
N LEU A 127 -1.04 -16.16 -17.62
CA LEU A 127 -0.68 -17.47 -18.14
C LEU A 127 -0.53 -17.40 -19.66
N THR A 128 0.46 -18.09 -20.21
CA THR A 128 0.80 -18.07 -21.64
C THR A 128 0.97 -19.49 -22.17
N ASN A 129 0.95 -19.63 -23.50
CA ASN A 129 1.23 -20.90 -24.18
C ASN A 129 2.70 -21.02 -24.61
N ILE A 130 3.59 -20.19 -24.06
CA ILE A 130 5.02 -20.15 -24.36
C ILE A 130 5.77 -20.40 -23.07
N ILE A 131 6.68 -21.38 -23.05
CA ILE A 131 7.51 -21.69 -21.88
C ILE A 131 8.19 -20.39 -21.39
N PRO A 132 8.07 -20.04 -20.08
CA PRO A 132 7.72 -20.90 -18.94
C PRO A 132 6.21 -21.02 -18.60
N LEU A 133 5.30 -20.69 -19.52
CA LEU A 133 3.83 -20.71 -19.38
C LEU A 133 3.25 -19.65 -18.45
N ILE A 134 4.12 -18.87 -17.81
CA ILE A 134 3.78 -17.78 -16.91
C ILE A 134 4.56 -16.57 -17.37
N GLY A 135 3.88 -15.49 -17.72
CA GLY A 135 4.52 -14.26 -18.19
C GLY A 135 5.19 -13.49 -17.07
N ALA A 136 4.55 -13.40 -15.91
CA ALA A 136 5.08 -12.67 -14.75
C ALA A 136 4.57 -13.21 -13.40
N THR A 137 5.33 -12.88 -12.36
CA THR A 137 4.98 -13.08 -10.95
C THR A 137 4.85 -11.72 -10.26
N GLN A 138 3.81 -11.55 -9.46
CA GLN A 138 3.61 -10.39 -8.61
C GLN A 138 3.52 -10.79 -7.14
N ILE A 139 4.26 -10.10 -6.27
CA ILE A 139 4.39 -10.45 -4.86
C ILE A 139 3.95 -9.27 -4.00
N SER A 140 3.08 -9.52 -3.01
CA SER A 140 2.59 -8.51 -2.07
C SER A 140 2.03 -9.16 -0.81
N PHE A 141 2.20 -8.56 0.36
CA PHE A 141 1.39 -8.84 1.52
C PHE A 141 -0.02 -8.26 1.37
N ILE A 142 -1.02 -9.02 1.82
CA ILE A 142 -2.42 -8.56 1.81
C ILE A 142 -2.62 -7.37 2.76
N ASN A 143 -1.95 -7.42 3.91
CA ASN A 143 -1.96 -6.40 4.95
C ASN A 143 -0.53 -6.10 5.40
N PRO A 144 -0.25 -4.92 5.99
CA PRO A 144 1.03 -4.67 6.65
C PRO A 144 1.39 -5.85 7.58
N PRO A 145 2.55 -6.51 7.40
CA PRO A 145 2.94 -7.63 8.24
C PRO A 145 3.29 -7.14 9.65
N GLU A 146 3.25 -8.05 10.61
CA GLU A 146 3.79 -7.79 11.94
C GLU A 146 5.31 -7.92 11.90
N LEU A 147 6.00 -6.85 12.26
CA LEU A 147 7.46 -6.81 12.38
C LEU A 147 7.86 -6.50 13.82
N LYS A 148 8.66 -7.38 14.43
CA LYS A 148 9.29 -7.16 15.72
C LYS A 148 10.81 -7.30 15.63
N LEU A 149 11.50 -6.40 16.29
CA LEU A 149 12.95 -6.36 16.41
C LEU A 149 13.29 -6.47 17.88
N ASN A 150 14.12 -7.44 18.25
CA ASN A 150 14.63 -7.55 19.62
C ASN A 150 16.06 -7.04 19.65
N PHE A 151 16.23 -5.88 20.28
CA PHE A 151 17.50 -5.19 20.40
C PHE A 151 18.39 -5.77 21.50
N THR A 152 19.70 -5.54 21.37
CA THR A 152 20.76 -5.85 22.33
C THR A 152 21.76 -4.70 22.41
N GLY A 153 22.58 -4.68 23.46
CA GLY A 153 23.67 -3.72 23.61
C GLY A 153 23.68 -3.03 24.97
N ALA A 154 24.71 -2.20 25.20
CA ALA A 154 24.92 -1.45 26.44
C ALA A 154 24.20 -0.09 26.47
N ALA A 155 23.37 0.21 25.46
CA ALA A 155 22.54 1.40 25.44
C ALA A 155 21.52 1.36 26.58
N ASN A 156 21.17 2.53 27.12
CA ASN A 156 20.10 2.60 28.12
C ASN A 156 18.75 2.23 27.45
N ILE A 157 17.79 1.79 28.26
CA ILE A 157 16.49 1.26 27.77
C ILE A 157 15.70 2.32 26.98
N ALA A 158 15.84 3.60 27.34
CA ALA A 158 15.13 4.70 26.69
C ALA A 158 15.68 5.00 25.27
N ASP A 159 17.00 4.96 25.11
CA ASP A 159 17.64 5.10 23.80
C ASP A 159 17.24 3.92 22.90
N LEU A 160 17.21 2.70 23.45
CA LEU A 160 16.78 1.51 22.71
C LEU A 160 15.33 1.61 22.22
N SER A 161 14.39 2.11 23.02
CA SER A 161 12.99 2.23 22.59
C SER A 161 12.80 3.31 21.51
N LEU A 162 13.54 4.41 21.61
CA LEU A 162 13.54 5.46 20.57
C LEU A 162 14.10 4.92 19.25
N ILE A 163 15.21 4.19 19.30
CA ILE A 163 15.84 3.59 18.11
C ILE A 163 14.94 2.50 17.52
N ASP A 164 14.36 1.62 18.34
CA ASP A 164 13.42 0.59 17.89
C ASP A 164 12.24 1.21 17.12
N SER A 165 11.60 2.22 17.70
CA SER A 165 10.50 2.94 17.06
C SER A 165 10.92 3.58 15.73
N ALA A 166 12.09 4.23 15.70
CA ALA A 166 12.62 4.88 14.50
C ALA A 166 12.92 3.87 13.38
N VAL A 167 13.65 2.79 13.69
CA VAL A 167 14.02 1.75 12.71
C VAL A 167 12.77 1.03 12.20
N ARG A 168 11.84 0.64 13.08
CA ARG A 168 10.59 0.01 12.66
C ARG A 168 9.74 0.92 11.79
N LYS A 169 9.66 2.22 12.11
CA LYS A 169 8.93 3.19 11.28
C LYS A 169 9.48 3.22 9.86
N VAL A 170 10.80 3.24 9.70
CA VAL A 170 11.44 3.21 8.37
C VAL A 170 11.17 1.89 7.66
N LEU A 171 11.40 0.75 8.32
CA LEU A 171 11.17 -0.58 7.73
C LEU A 171 9.72 -0.78 7.30
N MET A 172 8.75 -0.46 8.17
CA MET A 172 7.33 -0.59 7.84
C MET A 172 6.91 0.39 6.76
N GLY A 173 7.47 1.61 6.73
CA GLY A 173 7.25 2.55 5.65
C GLY A 173 7.68 1.98 4.29
N ILE A 174 8.88 1.39 4.23
CA ILE A 174 9.39 0.71 3.02
C ILE A 174 8.49 -0.47 2.64
N ILE A 175 8.22 -1.38 3.57
CA ILE A 175 7.37 -2.57 3.34
C ILE A 175 6.00 -2.16 2.79
N ASN A 176 5.34 -1.19 3.42
CA ASN A 176 4.03 -0.71 3.00
C ASN A 176 4.06 -0.10 1.59
N SER A 177 5.11 0.67 1.28
CA SER A 177 5.24 1.34 -0.03
C SER A 177 5.62 0.41 -1.18
N VAL A 178 6.26 -0.73 -0.90
CA VAL A 178 6.82 -1.61 -1.96
C VAL A 178 5.99 -2.89 -2.13
N VAL A 179 5.56 -3.51 -1.03
CA VAL A 179 5.11 -4.91 -1.04
C VAL A 179 3.87 -5.13 -0.18
N VAL A 180 3.07 -4.11 0.12
CA VAL A 180 1.74 -4.29 0.72
C VAL A 180 0.70 -3.78 -0.25
N LEU A 181 -0.41 -4.52 -0.39
CA LEU A 181 -1.49 -4.13 -1.30
C LEU A 181 -1.91 -2.67 -1.10
N PRO A 182 -2.04 -1.91 -2.20
CA PRO A 182 -2.05 -2.35 -3.62
C PRO A 182 -0.66 -2.58 -4.24
N ASN A 183 0.43 -2.21 -3.57
CA ASN A 183 1.79 -2.26 -4.10
C ASN A 183 2.25 -3.71 -4.26
N ARG A 184 2.86 -3.99 -5.41
CA ARG A 184 3.31 -5.33 -5.80
C ARG A 184 4.70 -5.24 -6.41
N ILE A 185 5.57 -6.15 -6.01
CA ILE A 185 6.82 -6.40 -6.73
C ILE A 185 6.48 -7.22 -7.97
N LEU A 186 6.79 -6.72 -9.17
CA LEU A 186 6.60 -7.42 -10.43
C LEU A 186 7.93 -8.01 -10.91
N VAL A 187 7.93 -9.30 -11.20
CA VAL A 187 9.05 -10.00 -11.85
C VAL A 187 8.54 -10.65 -13.12
N LYS A 188 9.05 -10.21 -14.28
CA LYS A 188 8.79 -10.87 -15.57
C LYS A 188 9.56 -12.19 -15.62
N LEU A 189 8.83 -13.29 -15.78
CA LEU A 189 9.42 -14.61 -15.96
C LEU A 189 9.73 -14.87 -17.45
N ASP A 190 8.96 -14.24 -18.34
CA ASP A 190 9.28 -14.08 -19.76
C ASP A 190 9.61 -12.61 -20.02
N ALA A 191 10.83 -12.34 -20.48
CA ALA A 191 11.29 -10.98 -20.80
C ALA A 191 10.45 -10.32 -21.91
N ASN A 192 9.81 -11.10 -22.78
CA ASN A 192 8.94 -10.61 -23.85
C ASN A 192 7.48 -10.45 -23.39
N ASN A 193 7.18 -10.74 -22.12
CA ASN A 193 5.81 -10.66 -21.63
C ASN A 193 5.27 -9.22 -21.75
N ASP A 194 4.06 -9.13 -22.29
CA ASP A 194 3.34 -7.86 -22.41
C ASP A 194 2.94 -7.33 -21.02
N TYR A 195 3.54 -6.20 -20.64
CA TYR A 195 3.33 -5.57 -19.33
C TYR A 195 1.86 -5.27 -19.04
N PHE A 196 1.09 -4.83 -20.05
CA PHE A 196 -0.33 -4.51 -19.84
C PHE A 196 -1.15 -5.72 -19.39
N LYS A 197 -0.73 -6.94 -19.74
CA LYS A 197 -1.39 -8.18 -19.33
C LYS A 197 -1.03 -8.61 -17.91
N THR A 198 -0.03 -7.99 -17.28
CA THR A 198 0.27 -8.23 -15.86
C THR A 198 -0.62 -7.40 -14.95
N TYR A 199 -1.27 -6.36 -15.47
CA TYR A 199 -2.10 -5.48 -14.66
C TYR A 199 -3.34 -6.21 -14.11
N HIS A 200 -3.60 -6.01 -12.82
CA HIS A 200 -4.80 -6.51 -12.16
C HIS A 200 -5.51 -5.33 -11.52
N GLN A 201 -6.73 -5.10 -11.97
CA GLN A 201 -7.56 -4.05 -11.42
C GLN A 201 -7.91 -4.36 -9.97
N PRO A 202 -7.87 -3.36 -9.06
CA PRO A 202 -8.42 -3.50 -7.73
C PRO A 202 -9.90 -3.94 -7.78
N LEU A 203 -10.38 -4.59 -6.72
CA LEU A 203 -11.75 -5.10 -6.65
C LEU A 203 -12.79 -4.00 -6.69
N GLY A 204 -12.50 -2.87 -6.06
CA GLY A 204 -13.47 -1.79 -5.91
C GLY A 204 -13.06 -0.76 -4.88
N ILE A 205 -14.05 -0.05 -4.39
CA ILE A 205 -13.96 0.96 -3.33
C ILE A 205 -14.78 0.47 -2.15
N VAL A 206 -14.20 0.54 -0.94
CA VAL A 206 -14.98 0.51 0.29
C VAL A 206 -15.17 1.94 0.78
N ARG A 207 -16.42 2.36 0.85
CA ARG A 207 -16.83 3.65 1.42
C ARG A 207 -17.13 3.43 2.89
N ILE A 208 -16.29 3.92 3.78
CA ILE A 208 -16.40 3.70 5.23
C ILE A 208 -16.91 4.98 5.88
N THR A 209 -17.93 4.85 6.72
CA THR A 209 -18.42 5.92 7.60
C THR A 209 -18.01 5.62 9.04
N ALA A 210 -17.26 6.54 9.65
CA ALA A 210 -17.01 6.53 11.09
C ALA A 210 -18.25 7.10 11.80
N GLU A 211 -19.08 6.23 12.39
CA GLU A 211 -20.37 6.66 12.94
C GLU A 211 -20.16 7.36 14.28
N LYS A 212 -19.79 6.57 15.30
CA LYS A 212 -19.58 7.04 16.67
C LYS A 212 -18.73 6.06 17.46
N ALA A 213 -18.07 6.53 18.50
CA ALA A 213 -17.42 5.70 19.50
C ALA A 213 -17.92 6.03 20.91
N TRP A 214 -17.77 5.11 21.85
CA TRP A 214 -18.22 5.28 23.25
C TRP A 214 -17.50 4.32 24.19
N GLY A 215 -17.70 4.50 25.49
CA GLY A 215 -17.20 3.56 26.52
C GLY A 215 -15.71 3.70 26.84
N PHE A 216 -15.08 4.82 26.47
CA PHE A 216 -13.72 5.12 26.89
C PHE A 216 -13.65 5.27 28.41
N THR A 217 -12.69 4.57 29.04
CA THR A 217 -12.44 4.71 30.47
C THR A 217 -11.71 6.04 30.72
N GLU A 218 -12.20 6.83 31.70
CA GLU A 218 -11.48 8.00 32.22
C GLU A 218 -10.28 7.55 33.09
N GLU A 219 -9.34 6.73 32.59
CA GLU A 219 -8.26 6.21 33.42
C GLU A 219 -6.84 6.71 33.10
N SER A 220 -6.27 7.29 34.17
CA SER A 220 -4.86 7.63 34.42
C SER A 220 -4.31 8.94 33.84
N GLN A 221 -5.12 9.99 33.89
CA GLN A 221 -4.60 11.32 34.22
C GLN A 221 -3.82 11.21 35.56
N SER A 222 -2.52 11.52 35.55
CA SER A 222 -1.63 11.57 36.74
C SER A 222 -2.33 12.20 37.95
N LYS A 223 -1.98 11.83 39.19
CA LYS A 223 -2.60 12.40 40.42
C LYS A 223 -2.65 13.94 40.41
N THR A 224 -1.70 14.58 39.72
CA THR A 224 -1.67 16.03 39.48
C THR A 224 -2.72 16.51 38.46
N LYS A 225 -2.93 15.74 37.38
CA LYS A 225 -3.88 16.02 36.28
C LYS A 225 -5.35 15.75 36.75
N LYS A 226 -5.58 14.78 37.64
CA LYS A 226 -6.87 14.57 38.38
C LYS A 226 -7.29 15.75 39.28
N LEU A 227 -6.33 16.52 39.80
CA LEU A 227 -6.63 17.72 40.61
C LEU A 227 -7.02 18.91 39.72
N PHE A 228 -6.41 19.03 38.54
CA PHE A 228 -6.73 20.07 37.55
C PHE A 228 -8.02 19.77 36.78
N SER A 229 -8.29 18.53 36.37
CA SER A 229 -9.52 18.15 35.65
C SER A 229 -10.79 18.25 36.51
N LYS A 230 -10.66 18.17 37.85
CA LYS A 230 -11.75 18.50 38.78
C LYS A 230 -12.09 19.98 38.82
N LEU A 231 -11.14 20.86 38.46
CA LEU A 231 -11.34 22.30 38.37
C LEU A 231 -11.77 22.72 36.95
N THR A 232 -11.35 21.96 35.93
CA THR A 232 -11.69 22.15 34.51
C THR A 232 -12.26 20.84 33.96
N ARG A 233 -13.59 20.68 33.93
CA ARG A 233 -14.27 19.51 33.33
C ARG A 233 -14.00 19.40 31.82
N ALA A 234 -12.80 19.00 31.41
CA ALA A 234 -12.47 18.77 30.01
C ALA A 234 -12.66 17.27 29.74
N SER A 235 -13.73 16.94 29.02
CA SER A 235 -13.90 15.62 28.42
C SER A 235 -12.92 15.49 27.23
N PRO A 236 -12.59 14.27 26.77
CA PRO A 236 -11.60 14.09 25.70
C PRO A 236 -12.05 14.74 24.38
N ASP A 237 -11.08 15.21 23.61
CA ASP A 237 -11.24 15.80 22.29
C ASP A 237 -10.93 14.71 21.24
N CYS A 238 -11.90 13.86 20.95
CA CYS A 238 -11.63 12.63 20.20
C CYS A 238 -11.67 12.80 18.66
N TYR A 239 -10.74 12.14 17.98
CA TYR A 239 -10.82 11.88 16.54
C TYR A 239 -10.52 10.40 16.25
N ALA A 240 -10.86 9.94 15.04
CA ALA A 240 -10.56 8.59 14.58
C ALA A 240 -9.65 8.64 13.35
N GLU A 241 -8.63 7.78 13.35
CA GLU A 241 -7.78 7.47 12.19
C GLU A 241 -8.15 6.07 11.67
N ILE A 242 -8.44 5.98 10.38
CA ILE A 242 -8.79 4.73 9.70
C ILE A 242 -7.74 4.41 8.64
N GLU A 243 -7.28 3.17 8.67
CA GLU A 243 -6.27 2.63 7.75
C GLU A 243 -6.83 1.39 7.03
N VAL A 244 -6.62 1.30 5.71
CA VAL A 244 -6.99 0.13 4.90
C VAL A 244 -5.81 -0.26 4.00
N GLY A 245 -5.14 -1.37 4.30
CA GLY A 245 -3.94 -1.79 3.57
C GLY A 245 -2.81 -0.75 3.65
N ALA A 246 -2.23 -0.39 2.49
CA ALA A 246 -1.25 0.69 2.36
C ALA A 246 -1.83 2.00 1.80
N GLU A 247 -3.15 2.15 1.77
CA GLU A 247 -3.78 3.42 1.42
C GLU A 247 -3.44 4.50 2.46
N ALA A 248 -3.57 5.78 2.07
CA ALA A 248 -3.33 6.90 2.99
C ALA A 248 -4.29 6.84 4.19
N VAL A 249 -3.76 7.11 5.38
CA VAL A 249 -4.56 7.14 6.61
C VAL A 249 -5.57 8.29 6.51
N TRP A 250 -6.83 7.99 6.78
CA TRP A 250 -7.88 9.02 6.85
C TRP A 250 -8.15 9.38 8.31
N ARG A 251 -8.19 10.68 8.62
CA ARG A 251 -8.50 11.21 9.94
C ARG A 251 -9.82 11.98 9.91
N THR A 252 -10.72 11.70 10.86
CA THR A 252 -11.97 12.45 11.06
C THR A 252 -11.73 13.82 11.71
N THR A 253 -12.74 14.67 11.71
CA THR A 253 -12.71 15.89 12.54
C THR A 253 -12.66 15.55 14.03
N THR A 254 -11.97 16.39 14.80
CA THR A 254 -11.96 16.28 16.27
C THR A 254 -13.33 16.67 16.83
N LYS A 255 -13.90 15.84 17.69
CA LYS A 255 -15.11 16.14 18.47
C LYS A 255 -14.70 16.48 19.89
N ASN A 256 -14.88 17.74 20.24
CA ASN A 256 -14.38 18.25 21.49
C ASN A 256 -15.28 17.88 22.67
N ASN A 257 -14.67 17.65 23.83
CA ASN A 257 -15.33 17.45 25.11
C ASN A 257 -16.43 16.37 25.09
N THR A 258 -16.15 15.19 24.53
CA THR A 258 -17.12 14.10 24.51
C THR A 258 -16.49 12.72 24.62
N THR A 259 -17.01 11.89 25.53
CA THR A 259 -16.69 10.45 25.64
C THR A 259 -17.54 9.59 24.71
N THR A 260 -18.45 10.21 23.95
CA THR A 260 -19.28 9.55 22.94
C THR A 260 -19.22 10.34 21.62
N PRO A 261 -18.03 10.50 21.00
CA PRO A 261 -17.89 11.23 19.76
C PRO A 261 -18.75 10.59 18.66
N ALA A 262 -19.50 11.41 17.94
CA ALA A 262 -20.24 11.03 16.75
C ALA A 262 -19.74 11.87 15.58
N TRP A 263 -19.12 11.23 14.60
CA TRP A 263 -18.54 11.90 13.44
C TRP A 263 -19.54 11.92 12.28
N GLY A 264 -20.08 10.75 11.91
CA GLY A 264 -20.91 10.62 10.72
C GLY A 264 -20.15 11.03 9.44
N GLU A 265 -18.83 10.89 9.46
CA GLU A 265 -17.95 11.28 8.36
C GLU A 265 -17.58 10.06 7.53
N THR A 266 -17.38 10.26 6.22
CA THR A 266 -17.21 9.18 5.26
C THR A 266 -15.94 9.36 4.43
N HIS A 267 -15.26 8.26 4.12
CA HIS A 267 -14.10 8.24 3.24
C HIS A 267 -14.08 6.97 2.37
N ASP A 268 -13.49 7.09 1.18
CA ASP A 268 -13.38 6.01 0.22
C ASP A 268 -11.96 5.43 0.22
N PHE A 269 -11.83 4.11 0.31
CA PHE A 269 -10.56 3.40 0.17
C PHE A 269 -10.60 2.44 -1.01
N VAL A 270 -9.53 2.39 -1.81
CA VAL A 270 -9.40 1.40 -2.88
C VAL A 270 -9.03 0.04 -2.29
N VAL A 271 -9.77 -1.00 -2.65
CA VAL A 271 -9.59 -2.36 -2.13
C VAL A 271 -9.16 -3.30 -3.25
N SER A 272 -8.05 -4.00 -3.05
CA SER A 272 -7.49 -5.02 -3.93
C SER A 272 -7.73 -6.45 -3.44
N ASP A 273 -8.06 -6.64 -2.16
CA ASP A 273 -8.41 -7.93 -1.57
C ASP A 273 -9.44 -7.75 -0.44
N PHE A 274 -10.47 -8.61 -0.38
CA PHE A 274 -11.48 -8.51 0.68
C PHE A 274 -10.92 -8.84 2.08
N ASN A 275 -9.79 -9.52 2.19
CA ASN A 275 -9.11 -9.76 3.46
C ASN A 275 -8.21 -8.59 3.89
N GLN A 276 -8.23 -7.45 3.16
CA GLN A 276 -7.61 -6.22 3.65
C GLN A 276 -8.28 -5.79 4.96
N ARG A 277 -7.44 -5.48 5.93
CA ARG A 277 -7.78 -5.09 7.29
C ARG A 277 -8.17 -3.61 7.30
N ILE A 278 -9.26 -3.31 7.97
CA ILE A 278 -9.66 -1.98 8.38
C ILE A 278 -9.21 -1.84 9.83
N LYS A 279 -8.21 -0.99 10.07
CA LYS A 279 -7.76 -0.61 11.42
C LYS A 279 -8.35 0.74 11.75
N VAL A 280 -8.91 0.89 12.94
CA VAL A 280 -9.38 2.18 13.45
C VAL A 280 -8.68 2.49 14.77
N VAL A 281 -8.05 3.64 14.85
CA VAL A 281 -7.42 4.18 16.04
C VAL A 281 -8.24 5.39 16.48
N VAL A 282 -8.73 5.41 17.72
CA VAL A 282 -9.32 6.60 18.31
C VAL A 282 -8.32 7.19 19.29
N SER A 283 -8.07 8.48 19.15
CA SER A 283 -7.14 9.22 20.00
C SER A 283 -7.80 10.44 20.62
N ASP A 284 -7.34 10.79 21.81
CA ASP A 284 -7.66 12.05 22.50
C ASP A 284 -6.66 13.12 22.05
N HIS A 285 -7.15 14.20 21.47
CA HIS A 285 -6.33 15.31 20.99
C HIS A 285 -5.96 16.23 22.16
N ASP A 286 -4.69 16.18 22.56
CA ASP A 286 -4.16 16.93 23.70
C ASP A 286 -3.08 17.92 23.20
N LEU A 287 -2.93 19.09 23.85
CA LEU A 287 -1.99 20.14 23.41
C LEU A 287 -0.51 19.71 23.33
N ASN A 288 -0.12 18.60 23.98
CA ASN A 288 1.27 18.12 24.04
C ASN A 288 1.51 16.85 23.22
N SER A 289 0.60 15.88 23.26
CA SER A 289 0.68 14.62 22.51
C SER A 289 -0.69 13.95 22.50
N ASP A 290 -1.14 13.49 21.34
CA ASP A 290 -2.40 12.77 21.21
C ASP A 290 -2.28 11.37 21.84
N ASP A 291 -3.16 11.05 22.79
CA ASP A 291 -3.15 9.78 23.52
C ASP A 291 -4.07 8.76 22.81
N GLU A 292 -3.54 7.62 22.39
CA GLU A 292 -4.34 6.51 21.85
C GLU A 292 -5.27 5.97 22.94
N VAL A 293 -6.59 6.13 22.75
CA VAL A 293 -7.61 5.68 23.71
C VAL A 293 -8.21 4.34 23.33
N GLY A 294 -8.20 3.96 22.05
CA GLY A 294 -8.63 2.63 21.63
C GLY A 294 -8.25 2.28 20.20
N VAL A 295 -8.08 0.98 19.94
CA VAL A 295 -7.82 0.43 18.61
C VAL A 295 -8.80 -0.70 18.31
N ALA A 296 -9.43 -0.66 17.15
CA ALA A 296 -10.30 -1.71 16.65
C ALA A 296 -9.82 -2.24 15.30
N PHE A 297 -10.17 -3.49 15.01
CA PHE A 297 -9.85 -4.15 13.76
C PHE A 297 -11.07 -4.89 13.20
N THR A 298 -11.22 -4.87 11.89
CA THR A 298 -12.09 -5.77 11.11
C THR A 298 -11.43 -5.95 9.74
N THR A 299 -12.06 -6.67 8.82
CA THR A 299 -11.67 -6.76 7.42
C THR A 299 -12.81 -6.28 6.54
N VAL A 300 -12.50 -5.89 5.30
CA VAL A 300 -13.53 -5.54 4.30
C VAL A 300 -14.54 -6.70 4.16
N LYS A 301 -14.05 -7.94 4.15
CA LYS A 301 -14.86 -9.15 4.15
C LYS A 301 -15.81 -9.22 5.36
N GLU A 302 -15.30 -9.09 6.57
CA GLU A 302 -16.07 -9.27 7.80
C GLU A 302 -17.19 -8.23 7.93
N ILE A 303 -16.90 -6.95 7.69
CA ILE A 303 -17.91 -5.90 7.77
C ILE A 303 -18.99 -6.04 6.69
N LEU A 304 -18.62 -6.45 5.47
CA LEU A 304 -19.59 -6.70 4.39
C LEU A 304 -20.48 -7.91 4.69
N VAL A 305 -19.91 -9.00 5.22
CA VAL A 305 -20.68 -10.18 5.66
C VAL A 305 -21.61 -9.83 6.82
N ALA A 306 -21.25 -8.87 7.68
CA ALA A 306 -22.12 -8.32 8.72
C ALA A 306 -23.22 -7.37 8.19
N GLY A 307 -23.40 -7.26 6.87
CA GLY A 307 -24.41 -6.40 6.25
C GLY A 307 -23.96 -4.95 6.09
N GLY A 308 -22.64 -4.71 6.08
CA GLY A 308 -22.05 -3.38 5.90
C GLY A 308 -22.12 -2.50 7.16
N LYS A 309 -22.44 -3.05 8.33
CA LYS A 309 -22.44 -2.31 9.61
C LYS A 309 -21.91 -3.19 10.74
N GLN A 310 -21.06 -2.63 11.58
CA GLN A 310 -20.46 -3.36 12.69
C GLN A 310 -20.18 -2.45 13.88
N GLU A 311 -20.46 -2.95 15.09
CA GLU A 311 -19.94 -2.39 16.33
C GLU A 311 -18.72 -3.22 16.75
N LEU A 312 -17.56 -2.57 16.85
CA LEU A 312 -16.29 -3.21 17.18
C LEU A 312 -15.92 -2.86 18.62
N GLY A 313 -15.58 -3.88 19.41
CA GLY A 313 -14.87 -3.68 20.68
C GLY A 313 -13.45 -3.19 20.41
N MET A 314 -12.94 -2.29 21.26
CA MET A 314 -11.62 -1.71 21.10
C MET A 314 -10.65 -2.23 22.16
N LEU A 315 -9.37 -2.29 21.78
CA LEU A 315 -8.24 -2.57 22.64
C LEU A 315 -7.63 -1.25 23.12
N HIS A 316 -7.30 -1.15 24.41
CA HIS A 316 -6.48 -0.07 24.93
C HIS A 316 -5.15 -0.66 25.41
N LYS A 317 -4.02 -0.20 24.85
CA LYS A 317 -2.68 -0.73 25.16
C LYS A 317 -2.57 -2.25 25.01
N GLY A 318 -3.31 -2.81 24.05
CA GLY A 318 -3.34 -4.25 23.75
C GLY A 318 -4.29 -5.08 24.60
N PHE A 319 -5.02 -4.49 25.54
CA PHE A 319 -6.00 -5.18 26.38
C PHE A 319 -7.42 -4.81 25.97
N GLU A 320 -8.35 -5.75 26.07
CA GLU A 320 -9.78 -5.47 25.85
C GLU A 320 -10.25 -4.36 26.78
N SER A 321 -11.03 -3.43 26.22
CA SER A 321 -11.63 -2.33 26.95
C SER A 321 -13.16 -2.37 26.81
N GLU A 322 -13.86 -1.60 27.64
CA GLU A 322 -15.31 -1.40 27.48
C GLU A 322 -15.66 -0.50 26.27
N SER A 323 -14.65 0.12 25.66
CA SER A 323 -14.84 1.05 24.57
C SER A 323 -15.17 0.33 23.26
N LYS A 324 -16.02 0.99 22.47
CA LYS A 324 -16.54 0.48 21.21
C LYS A 324 -16.59 1.58 20.17
N ILE A 325 -16.53 1.18 18.91
CA ILE A 325 -16.76 2.04 17.76
C ILE A 325 -17.75 1.39 16.78
N ALA A 326 -18.70 2.19 16.30
CA ALA A 326 -19.62 1.80 15.24
C ALA A 326 -19.07 2.28 13.88
N LEU A 327 -19.03 1.37 12.91
CA LEU A 327 -18.69 1.65 11.53
C LEU A 327 -19.84 1.19 10.62
N SER A 328 -20.05 1.93 9.54
CA SER A 328 -20.80 1.44 8.40
C SER A 328 -19.95 1.51 7.13
N CYS A 329 -20.26 0.68 6.15
CA CYS A 329 -19.62 0.72 4.86
C CYS A 329 -20.53 0.28 3.72
N GLU A 330 -20.19 0.77 2.52
CA GLU A 330 -20.73 0.32 1.25
C GLU A 330 -19.57 -0.11 0.34
N PHE A 331 -19.79 -1.14 -0.47
CA PHE A 331 -18.81 -1.59 -1.44
C PHE A 331 -19.26 -1.28 -2.87
N PHE A 332 -18.40 -0.62 -3.63
CA PHE A 332 -18.62 -0.31 -5.03
C PHE A 332 -17.58 -1.04 -5.87
N GLN A 333 -18.03 -1.87 -6.81
CA GLN A 333 -17.15 -2.52 -7.76
C GLN A 333 -16.77 -1.55 -8.88
N PHE A 334 -15.52 -1.61 -9.33
CA PHE A 334 -15.11 -0.87 -10.52
C PHE A 334 -15.66 -1.51 -11.79
N THR A 335 -16.08 -0.69 -12.76
CA THR A 335 -16.70 -1.17 -14.00
C THR A 335 -16.36 -0.27 -15.19
N ALA A 336 -16.28 -0.88 -16.38
CA ALA A 336 -16.22 -0.15 -17.65
C ALA A 336 -17.59 -0.04 -18.34
N GLU A 337 -18.61 -0.76 -17.84
CA GLU A 337 -19.94 -0.85 -18.46
C GLU A 337 -20.87 0.30 -18.04
N ASP A 338 -20.56 0.99 -16.94
CA ASP A 338 -21.41 2.01 -16.35
C ASP A 338 -20.61 3.28 -16.00
N SER A 339 -20.80 4.32 -16.80
CA SER A 339 -20.21 5.65 -16.61
C SER A 339 -21.07 6.59 -15.76
N SER A 340 -22.25 6.16 -15.30
CA SER A 340 -23.19 7.05 -14.60
C SER A 340 -22.59 7.63 -13.33
N SER A 341 -21.72 6.87 -12.65
CA SER A 341 -20.99 7.29 -11.46
C SER A 341 -20.21 8.60 -11.62
N PHE A 342 -19.67 8.91 -12.82
CA PHE A 342 -18.94 10.17 -13.07
C PHE A 342 -19.82 11.42 -12.96
N SER A 343 -21.14 11.26 -13.03
CA SER A 343 -22.12 12.35 -12.98
C SER A 343 -23.12 12.22 -11.81
N ALA A 344 -23.03 11.12 -11.04
CA ALA A 344 -23.99 10.81 -9.98
C ALA A 344 -23.75 11.65 -8.72
N SER A 345 -24.83 12.21 -8.17
CA SER A 345 -24.77 13.02 -6.94
C SER A 345 -24.34 12.24 -5.70
N SER A 346 -24.48 10.91 -5.69
CA SER A 346 -23.98 10.04 -4.60
C SER A 346 -22.45 9.99 -4.52
N HIS A 347 -21.73 10.53 -5.51
CA HIS A 347 -20.27 10.59 -5.56
C HIS A 347 -19.74 12.04 -5.64
N SER A 348 -20.59 13.05 -5.43
CA SER A 348 -20.17 14.47 -5.51
C SER A 348 -19.67 15.06 -4.19
N GLY A 349 -19.75 14.30 -3.09
CA GLY A 349 -19.19 14.72 -1.80
C GLY A 349 -17.67 14.92 -1.87
N THR A 350 -17.15 15.86 -1.09
CA THR A 350 -15.72 16.18 -1.09
C THR A 350 -14.87 14.94 -0.79
N GLY A 351 -13.95 14.60 -1.70
CA GLY A 351 -13.05 13.45 -1.55
C GLY A 351 -13.68 12.10 -1.87
N LEU A 352 -14.98 12.03 -2.16
CA LEU A 352 -15.62 10.81 -2.61
C LEU A 352 -15.22 10.48 -4.04
N MET A 353 -14.97 9.20 -4.26
CA MET A 353 -14.54 8.68 -5.55
C MET A 353 -15.76 8.34 -6.40
N CYS A 354 -15.70 8.71 -7.69
CA CYS A 354 -16.64 8.27 -8.73
C CYS A 354 -15.99 7.26 -9.68
N GLY A 355 -14.72 6.95 -9.51
CA GLY A 355 -14.01 6.00 -10.36
C GLY A 355 -12.53 5.90 -10.07
N ILE A 356 -11.83 5.25 -10.98
CA ILE A 356 -10.37 5.12 -10.96
C ILE A 356 -9.82 5.23 -12.37
N LEU A 357 -8.71 5.96 -12.51
CA LEU A 357 -7.94 6.07 -13.74
C LEU A 357 -6.61 5.36 -13.52
N ASN A 358 -6.26 4.46 -14.44
CA ASN A 358 -5.01 3.71 -14.41
C ASN A 358 -4.19 4.05 -15.65
N VAL A 359 -2.96 4.49 -15.45
CA VAL A 359 -2.01 4.77 -16.51
C VAL A 359 -0.84 3.82 -16.37
N LEU A 360 -0.70 2.91 -17.32
CA LEU A 360 0.42 1.97 -17.41
C LEU A 360 1.38 2.45 -18.47
N VAL A 361 2.62 2.74 -18.11
CA VAL A 361 3.69 3.14 -19.03
C VAL A 361 4.64 1.96 -19.20
N ALA A 362 4.61 1.31 -20.36
CA ALA A 362 5.46 0.17 -20.64
C ALA A 362 6.88 0.60 -21.04
N GLY A 363 7.00 1.61 -21.90
CA GLY A 363 8.29 2.04 -22.43
C GLY A 363 8.19 3.23 -23.38
N ALA A 364 9.34 3.72 -23.80
CA ALA A 364 9.47 4.70 -24.89
C ALA A 364 10.36 4.13 -26.00
N PHE A 365 10.25 4.64 -27.21
CA PHE A 365 10.93 4.14 -28.40
C PHE A 365 11.47 5.27 -29.26
N GLY A 366 12.63 5.05 -29.87
CA GLY A 366 13.21 5.96 -30.86
C GLY A 366 13.80 7.25 -30.28
N ILE A 367 14.11 7.28 -28.97
CA ILE A 367 14.75 8.44 -28.35
C ILE A 367 16.11 8.66 -29.02
N LYS A 368 16.39 9.90 -29.44
CA LYS A 368 17.64 10.27 -30.12
C LYS A 368 18.63 10.85 -29.12
N GLY A 369 19.91 10.51 -29.25
CA GLY A 369 20.97 11.05 -28.41
C GLY A 369 22.15 10.09 -28.24
N GLN A 370 23.20 10.57 -27.57
CA GLN A 370 24.33 9.72 -27.20
C GLN A 370 23.93 8.85 -26.00
N ARG A 371 24.04 7.52 -26.17
CA ARG A 371 23.64 6.50 -25.18
C ARG A 371 24.00 6.86 -23.73
N GLU A 372 25.26 7.21 -23.48
CA GLU A 372 25.81 7.48 -22.14
C GLU A 372 25.23 8.74 -21.47
N THR A 373 24.62 9.61 -22.26
CA THR A 373 24.05 10.90 -21.79
C THR A 373 22.54 10.84 -21.58
N LEU A 374 21.89 9.80 -22.11
CA LEU A 374 20.44 9.68 -22.04
C LEU A 374 19.98 9.29 -20.63
N LYS A 375 19.04 10.07 -20.11
CA LYS A 375 18.35 9.88 -18.84
C LYS A 375 16.82 9.94 -19.04
N PRO A 376 16.24 9.02 -19.82
CA PRO A 376 14.86 9.13 -20.22
C PRO A 376 13.89 8.80 -19.08
N SER A 377 12.75 9.47 -19.08
CA SER A 377 11.59 9.15 -18.23
C SER A 377 10.31 9.56 -18.94
N VAL A 378 9.16 9.12 -18.42
CA VAL A 378 7.85 9.54 -18.90
C VAL A 378 7.11 10.24 -17.77
N VAL A 379 6.62 11.45 -18.05
CA VAL A 379 5.78 12.23 -17.16
C VAL A 379 4.33 12.14 -17.62
N VAL A 380 3.43 11.92 -16.68
CA VAL A 380 1.98 11.87 -16.88
C VAL A 380 1.34 12.95 -16.03
N THR A 381 0.59 13.85 -16.65
CA THR A 381 -0.14 14.92 -15.96
C THR A 381 -1.62 14.93 -16.31
N TRP A 382 -2.47 15.22 -15.33
CA TRP A 382 -3.90 15.42 -15.54
C TRP A 382 -4.44 16.56 -14.67
N GLY A 383 -4.91 17.62 -15.33
CA GLY A 383 -5.21 18.88 -14.67
C GLY A 383 -4.00 19.46 -13.92
N SER A 384 -4.28 20.29 -12.92
CA SER A 384 -3.24 20.89 -12.05
C SER A 384 -2.85 20.02 -10.85
N LYS A 385 -3.65 19.00 -10.53
CA LYS A 385 -3.52 18.21 -9.31
C LYS A 385 -2.62 16.98 -9.49
N HIS A 386 -2.65 16.36 -10.65
CA HIS A 386 -2.02 15.05 -10.86
C HIS A 386 -0.76 15.18 -11.71
N HIS A 387 0.38 14.82 -11.13
CA HIS A 387 1.68 14.79 -11.80
C HIS A 387 2.46 13.56 -11.32
N PHE A 388 2.81 12.68 -12.24
CA PHE A 388 3.57 11.46 -11.97
C PHE A 388 4.71 11.31 -12.97
N GLN A 389 5.81 10.70 -12.53
CA GLN A 389 6.98 10.46 -13.38
C GLN A 389 7.49 9.05 -13.16
N THR A 390 7.88 8.39 -14.25
CA THR A 390 8.52 7.09 -14.15
C THR A 390 9.90 7.19 -13.52
N ALA A 391 10.45 6.08 -13.05
CA ALA A 391 11.87 6.04 -12.73
C ALA A 391 12.69 6.55 -13.93
N VAL A 392 13.67 7.41 -13.64
CA VAL A 392 14.62 7.89 -14.63
C VAL A 392 15.57 6.74 -14.96
N GLN A 393 15.60 6.33 -16.22
CA GLN A 393 16.51 5.29 -16.68
C GLN A 393 17.89 5.87 -16.94
N THR A 394 18.92 5.05 -16.79
CA THR A 394 20.30 5.40 -17.12
C THR A 394 20.93 4.24 -17.87
N ASP A 395 22.02 4.51 -18.60
CA ASP A 395 22.69 3.45 -19.34
C ASP A 395 23.25 2.36 -18.41
N ALA A 396 22.93 1.11 -18.72
CA ALA A 396 23.45 -0.06 -18.03
C ALA A 396 23.72 -1.22 -19.03
N PRO A 397 24.59 -2.18 -18.66
CA PRO A 397 24.80 -3.37 -19.47
C PRO A 397 23.48 -4.11 -19.75
N GLY A 398 23.19 -4.37 -21.03
CA GLY A 398 21.97 -5.07 -21.45
C GLY A 398 20.72 -4.19 -21.61
N THR A 399 20.81 -2.88 -21.32
CA THR A 399 19.70 -1.96 -21.58
C THR A 399 19.81 -1.29 -22.95
N ASP A 400 18.68 -1.12 -23.62
CA ASP A 400 18.54 -0.24 -24.78
C ASP A 400 17.96 1.10 -24.32
N ILE A 401 18.84 2.06 -24.00
CA ILE A 401 18.43 3.35 -23.44
C ILE A 401 17.71 4.25 -24.45
N ASN A 402 17.81 3.96 -25.75
CA ASN A 402 17.06 4.64 -26.80
C ASN A 402 15.62 4.10 -26.90
N ASN A 403 15.38 2.90 -26.35
CA ASN A 403 14.08 2.23 -26.27
C ASN A 403 13.80 1.72 -24.84
N PRO A 404 13.81 2.59 -23.82
CA PRO A 404 13.78 2.18 -22.42
C PRO A 404 12.43 1.55 -22.04
N THR A 405 12.49 0.52 -21.20
CA THR A 405 11.32 -0.04 -20.51
C THR A 405 11.15 0.60 -19.14
N PHE A 406 9.92 0.96 -18.79
CA PHE A 406 9.58 1.51 -17.47
C PHE A 406 8.72 0.56 -16.64
N ASP A 407 7.78 -0.14 -17.29
CA ASP A 407 6.83 -1.08 -16.65
C ASP A 407 6.22 -0.51 -15.36
N GLN A 408 5.79 0.75 -15.39
CA GLN A 408 5.30 1.48 -14.23
C GLN A 408 3.83 1.82 -14.33
N HIS A 409 3.12 1.72 -13.20
CA HIS A 409 1.70 1.99 -13.07
C HIS A 409 1.48 3.21 -12.19
N PHE A 410 0.68 4.15 -12.69
CA PHE A 410 0.12 5.26 -11.92
C PHE A 410 -1.37 5.05 -11.74
N ARG A 411 -1.79 5.04 -10.48
CA ARG A 411 -3.18 4.84 -10.08
C ARG A 411 -3.73 6.15 -9.53
N ILE A 412 -4.82 6.62 -10.12
CA ILE A 412 -5.42 7.91 -9.79
C ILE A 412 -6.88 7.67 -9.37
N PRO A 413 -7.20 7.78 -8.07
CA PRO A 413 -8.59 7.86 -7.63
C PRO A 413 -9.26 9.08 -8.28
N VAL A 414 -10.42 8.86 -8.89
CA VAL A 414 -11.14 9.89 -9.64
C VAL A 414 -12.29 10.41 -8.80
N THR A 415 -12.33 11.72 -8.56
CA THR A 415 -13.43 12.43 -7.93
C THR A 415 -14.21 13.25 -8.96
N ALA A 416 -15.40 13.73 -8.60
CA ALA A 416 -16.21 14.58 -9.48
C ALA A 416 -15.46 15.84 -9.97
N ALA A 417 -14.56 16.40 -9.15
CA ALA A 417 -13.75 17.55 -9.52
C ALA A 417 -12.74 17.22 -10.64
N ASP A 418 -12.18 16.00 -10.63
CA ASP A 418 -11.16 15.57 -11.59
C ASP A 418 -11.75 15.37 -12.99
N ILE A 419 -13.04 14.99 -13.11
CA ILE A 419 -13.71 14.78 -14.41
C ILE A 419 -13.69 16.04 -15.29
N THR A 420 -13.60 17.22 -14.68
CA THR A 420 -13.54 18.51 -15.39
C THR A 420 -12.13 19.01 -15.67
N ALA A 421 -11.10 18.23 -15.31
CA ALA A 421 -9.70 18.65 -15.32
C ALA A 421 -9.05 18.75 -16.72
N GLY A 422 -9.78 18.46 -17.80
CA GLY A 422 -9.31 18.55 -19.17
C GLY A 422 -8.51 17.33 -19.63
N ASN A 423 -7.51 17.57 -20.49
CA ASN A 423 -6.75 16.52 -21.17
C ASN A 423 -5.74 15.83 -20.24
N LEU A 424 -5.54 14.53 -20.45
CA LEU A 424 -4.39 13.80 -19.93
C LEU A 424 -3.21 14.09 -20.86
N ARG A 425 -2.02 14.37 -20.31
CA ARG A 425 -0.82 14.62 -21.10
C ARG A 425 0.25 13.59 -20.74
N ILE A 426 0.87 13.01 -21.77
CA ILE A 426 1.99 12.07 -21.64
C ILE A 426 3.20 12.70 -22.32
N VAL A 427 4.30 12.78 -21.58
CA VAL A 427 5.50 13.52 -21.98
C VAL A 427 6.69 12.58 -21.86
N CYS A 428 7.51 12.48 -22.90
CA CYS A 428 8.83 11.86 -22.74
C CYS A 428 9.84 12.95 -22.41
N MET A 429 10.58 12.73 -21.32
CA MET A 429 11.63 13.61 -20.83
C MET A 429 12.99 12.95 -21.02
N ASN A 430 14.01 13.78 -21.18
CA ASN A 430 15.41 13.42 -20.96
C ASN A 430 15.97 14.33 -19.88
N GLU A 431 16.16 13.79 -18.67
CA GLU A 431 16.39 14.60 -17.46
C GLU A 431 15.29 15.68 -17.33
N ASP A 432 15.65 16.96 -17.34
CA ASP A 432 14.71 18.09 -17.22
C ASP A 432 14.20 18.60 -18.59
N THR A 433 14.63 17.99 -19.69
CA THR A 433 14.27 18.43 -21.04
C THR A 433 13.12 17.61 -21.60
N GLU A 434 12.05 18.28 -22.04
CA GLU A 434 10.97 17.63 -22.79
C GLU A 434 11.43 17.26 -24.21
N ILE A 435 11.36 15.97 -24.54
CA ILE A 435 11.61 15.46 -25.90
C ILE A 435 10.37 15.67 -26.77
N GLY A 436 9.19 15.43 -26.19
CA GLY A 436 7.92 15.56 -26.88
C GLY A 436 6.76 15.11 -25.99
N ALA A 437 5.54 15.44 -26.42
CA ALA A 437 4.34 15.12 -25.67
C ALA A 437 3.15 14.81 -26.58
N VAL A 438 2.19 14.09 -26.02
CA VAL A 438 0.85 13.89 -26.59
C VAL A 438 -0.19 14.33 -25.57
N GLU A 439 -1.24 14.97 -26.05
CA GLU A 439 -2.44 15.24 -25.28
C GLU A 439 -3.56 14.27 -25.67
N LEU A 440 -4.19 13.69 -24.67
CA LEU A 440 -5.27 12.73 -24.80
C LEU A 440 -6.52 13.38 -24.19
N PRO A 441 -7.49 13.78 -25.03
CA PRO A 441 -8.77 14.27 -24.54
C PRO A 441 -9.46 13.23 -23.65
N PHE A 442 -9.92 13.67 -22.47
CA PHE A 442 -10.58 12.76 -21.53
C PHE A 442 -11.87 12.15 -22.12
N GLU A 443 -12.56 12.89 -22.99
CA GLU A 443 -13.72 12.38 -23.70
C GLU A 443 -13.41 11.18 -24.61
N ASP A 444 -12.22 11.15 -25.22
CA ASP A 444 -11.82 10.04 -26.09
C ASP A 444 -11.66 8.77 -25.26
N LEU A 445 -11.15 8.90 -24.03
CA LEU A 445 -11.06 7.79 -23.09
C LEU A 445 -12.45 7.28 -22.66
N GLN A 446 -13.43 8.17 -22.46
CA GLN A 446 -14.80 7.77 -22.12
C GLN A 446 -15.52 7.07 -23.27
N LYS A 447 -15.20 7.42 -24.53
CA LYS A 447 -15.80 6.85 -25.74
C LYS A 447 -15.08 5.59 -26.23
N ALA A 448 -13.87 5.33 -25.74
CA ALA A 448 -13.07 4.18 -26.12
C ALA A 448 -13.73 2.84 -25.69
N PRO A 449 -13.54 1.75 -26.45
CA PRO A 449 -13.95 0.42 -26.02
C PRO A 449 -13.38 0.08 -24.64
N ASP A 450 -14.22 -0.45 -23.76
CA ASP A 450 -13.89 -0.72 -22.35
C ASP A 450 -13.24 0.47 -21.62
N MET A 451 -13.55 1.70 -22.05
CA MET A 451 -12.93 2.95 -21.58
C MET A 451 -11.40 2.86 -21.47
N THR A 452 -10.77 2.25 -22.48
CA THR A 452 -9.33 1.99 -22.49
C THR A 452 -8.70 2.47 -23.80
N LEU A 453 -7.72 3.36 -23.68
CA LEU A 453 -6.85 3.79 -24.78
C LEU A 453 -5.48 3.14 -24.59
N GLN A 454 -5.07 2.29 -25.53
CA GLN A 454 -3.79 1.60 -25.48
C GLN A 454 -3.10 1.69 -26.83
N ASP A 455 -1.94 2.32 -26.88
CA ASP A 455 -1.20 2.52 -28.13
C ASP A 455 0.30 2.78 -27.89
N ASN A 456 1.05 2.87 -28.99
CA ASN A 456 2.35 3.51 -29.08
C ASN A 456 2.15 4.96 -29.51
N PHE A 457 1.81 5.84 -28.57
CA PHE A 457 1.50 7.23 -28.84
C PHE A 457 2.71 7.95 -29.44
N ASP A 458 2.55 8.55 -30.62
CA ASP A 458 3.55 9.43 -31.23
C ASP A 458 3.59 10.74 -30.46
N ILE A 459 4.77 11.09 -29.97
CA ILE A 459 5.00 12.31 -29.19
C ILE A 459 5.85 13.33 -29.96
N GLY A 460 6.17 13.06 -31.23
CA GLY A 460 6.98 13.92 -32.08
C GLY A 460 8.36 13.34 -32.42
N ASP A 461 8.95 13.83 -33.51
CA ASP A 461 10.31 13.51 -33.99
C ASP A 461 10.63 12.01 -34.16
N GLY A 462 9.62 11.16 -34.35
CA GLY A 462 9.75 9.71 -34.47
C GLY A 462 9.87 8.99 -33.13
N VAL A 463 9.68 9.68 -32.02
CA VAL A 463 9.65 9.12 -30.66
C VAL A 463 8.23 8.69 -30.32
N ARG A 464 8.09 7.52 -29.70
CA ARG A 464 6.79 6.99 -29.28
C ARG A 464 6.81 6.56 -27.82
N VAL A 465 5.71 6.73 -27.12
CA VAL A 465 5.50 6.20 -25.76
C VAL A 465 4.43 5.12 -25.80
N ARG A 466 4.77 3.91 -25.34
CA ARG A 466 3.84 2.79 -25.24
C ARG A 466 3.14 2.82 -23.90
N ALA A 467 1.85 3.14 -23.90
CA ALA A 467 1.05 3.26 -22.69
C ALA A 467 -0.36 2.67 -22.85
N SER A 468 -0.97 2.34 -21.71
CA SER A 468 -2.38 1.93 -21.60
C SER A 468 -3.05 2.79 -20.53
N ILE A 469 -4.10 3.51 -20.92
CA ILE A 469 -4.88 4.41 -20.08
C ILE A 469 -6.25 3.79 -19.97
N SER A 470 -6.70 3.45 -18.76
CA SER A 470 -8.01 2.86 -18.53
C SER A 470 -8.78 3.60 -17.43
N LEU A 471 -10.00 4.01 -17.75
CA LEU A 471 -10.93 4.64 -16.83
C LEU A 471 -11.99 3.63 -16.41
N ARG A 472 -12.32 3.58 -15.13
CA ARG A 472 -13.39 2.72 -14.60
C ARG A 472 -14.29 3.54 -13.70
N GLY A 473 -15.59 3.49 -13.98
CA GLY A 473 -16.62 4.00 -13.07
C GLY A 473 -16.79 3.05 -11.89
N VAL A 474 -17.70 3.39 -10.98
CA VAL A 474 -18.05 2.56 -9.83
C VAL A 474 -19.54 2.20 -9.86
N LYS A 475 -19.88 1.01 -9.39
CA LYS A 475 -21.27 0.54 -9.25
C LYS A 475 -21.43 -0.13 -7.89
N PRO A 476 -22.51 0.12 -7.14
CA PRO A 476 -22.78 -0.62 -5.91
C PRO A 476 -22.81 -2.12 -6.17
N ALA A 477 -22.09 -2.90 -5.36
CA ALA A 477 -22.26 -4.35 -5.39
C ALA A 477 -23.58 -4.70 -4.70
N SER A 478 -24.39 -5.58 -5.31
CA SER A 478 -25.59 -6.09 -4.66
C SER A 478 -25.18 -6.89 -3.41
N MET A 479 -25.40 -6.31 -2.22
CA MET A 479 -25.15 -6.94 -0.92
C MET A 479 -26.20 -7.97 -0.53
#